data_AF-A0A1N7MRZ2-F1
#
_entry.id   AF-A0A1N7MRZ2-F1
#
_cell.length_a   1.000
_cell.length_b   1.000
_cell.length_c   1.000
_cell.angle_alpha   90.00
_cell.angle_beta   90.00
_cell.angle_gamma   90.00
#
_symmetry.space_group_name_H-M   'P 1'
#
loop_
_entity.id
_entity.type
_entity.pdbx_description
1 polymer ?
#
loop_
_entity_poly.entity_id
_entity_poly.type
_entity_poly.pdbx_seq_one_letter_code
_entity_poly.pdbx_strand_id
1 'polypeptide(L)' 'MGDEDDFAIYDWRPLKVRKGLPTVIEMTLVVGDEVRVLEYVLRHPDQWQPKRKKATTNNA' A
#
# COMPACT_ATOMS: atom_id res chain seq x y z
N MET A 1 -16.06 -15.30 7.18
CA MET A 1 -15.54 -15.31 5.80
C MET A 1 -15.98 -13.98 5.24
N GLY A 2 -15.34 -12.88 5.60
CA GLY A 2 -13.94 -12.57 5.30
C GLY A 2 -14.06 -11.53 4.20
N ASP A 3 -14.44 -10.31 4.58
CA ASP A 3 -14.55 -9.17 3.68
C ASP A 3 -13.14 -8.89 3.17
N GLU A 4 -12.74 -9.59 2.11
CA GLU A 4 -11.69 -9.10 1.24
C GLU A 4 -12.21 -7.76 0.77
N ASP A 5 -11.59 -6.66 1.22
CA ASP A 5 -11.85 -5.33 0.68
C ASP A 5 -11.79 -5.49 -0.84
N ASP A 6 -12.93 -5.43 -1.54
CA ASP A 6 -13.01 -5.61 -2.99
C ASP A 6 -12.29 -4.44 -3.65
N PHE A 7 -10.98 -4.57 -3.79
CA PHE A 7 -10.13 -3.62 -4.49
C PHE A 7 -9.54 -4.26 -5.74
N ALA A 8 -9.65 -3.53 -6.85
CA ALA A 8 -9.01 -3.88 -8.11
C ALA A 8 -7.94 -2.85 -8.44
N ILE A 9 -6.74 -3.31 -8.78
CA ILE A 9 -5.69 -2.45 -9.34
C ILE A 9 -5.98 -2.31 -10.84
N TYR A 10 -6.28 -1.09 -11.28
CA TYR A 10 -6.63 -0.83 -12.67
C TYR A 10 -5.40 -0.46 -13.51
N ASP A 11 -4.53 0.39 -12.96
CA ASP A 11 -3.32 0.86 -13.64
C ASP A 11 -2.24 1.22 -12.61
N TRP A 12 -0.99 1.18 -13.05
CA TRP A 12 0.15 1.65 -12.26
C TRP A 12 1.27 2.16 -13.15
N ARG A 13 2.00 3.17 -12.65
CA ARG A 13 3.17 3.71 -13.34
C ARG A 13 4.30 4.08 -12.39
N PRO A 14 5.57 3.93 -12.80
CA PRO A 14 6.69 4.39 -11.99
C PRO A 14 6.75 5.92 -11.96
N LEU A 15 6.82 6.50 -10.77
CA LEU A 15 7.06 7.94 -10.56
C LEU A 15 8.54 8.25 -10.40
N LYS A 16 9.26 7.42 -9.64
CA LYS A 16 10.70 7.61 -9.35
C LYS A 16 11.41 6.26 -9.32
N VAL A 17 12.38 6.10 -10.21
CA VAL A 17 13.26 4.92 -10.28
C VAL A 17 14.71 5.37 -10.17
N ARG A 18 15.42 4.91 -9.14
CA ARG A 18 16.82 5.24 -8.91
C ARG A 18 17.56 4.02 -8.38
N LYS A 19 18.76 3.75 -8.91
CA LYS A 19 19.59 2.61 -8.47
C LYS A 19 19.89 2.74 -6.97
N GLY A 20 19.59 1.70 -6.20
CA GLY A 20 19.85 1.64 -4.77
C GLY A 20 18.82 2.32 -3.87
N LEU A 21 17.72 2.87 -4.43
CA LEU A 21 16.61 3.42 -3.66
C LEU A 21 15.31 2.66 -3.97
N PRO A 22 14.34 2.61 -3.04
CA PRO A 22 13.03 2.03 -3.31
C PRO A 22 12.32 2.74 -4.47
N THR A 23 11.68 1.95 -5.33
CA THR A 23 10.87 2.46 -6.44
C THR A 23 9.59 3.07 -5.90
N VAL A 24 9.24 4.27 -6.36
CA VAL A 24 7.95 4.89 -6.08
C VAL A 24 7.05 4.74 -7.30
N ILE A 25 5.83 4.23 -7.09
CA ILE A 25 4.81 4.09 -8.12
C ILE A 25 3.58 4.92 -7.75
N GLU A 26 2.84 5.34 -8.76
CA GLU A 26 1.46 5.75 -8.64
C GLU A 26 0.58 4.57 -9.03
N MET A 27 -0.47 4.31 -8.26
CA MET A 27 -1.39 3.21 -8.50
C MET A 27 -2.82 3.73 -8.50
N THR A 28 -3.57 3.36 -9.54
CA THR A 28 -5.00 3.62 -9.66
C THR A 28 -5.76 2.38 -9.22
N LEU A 29 -6.60 2.58 -8.22
CA LEU A 29 -7.34 1.54 -7.52
C LEU A 29 -8.83 1.83 -7.66
N VAL A 30 -9.63 0.78 -7.83
CA VAL A 30 -11.07 0.85 -7.66
C VAL A 30 -11.40 0.14 -6.35
N VAL A 31 -12.04 0.82 -5.41
CA VAL A 31 -12.49 0.27 -4.12
C VAL A 31 -14.00 0.45 -4.05
N GLY A 32 -14.74 -0.64 -4.24
CA GLY A 32 -16.18 -0.55 -4.51
C GLY A 32 -16.47 0.32 -5.74
N ASP A 33 -17.23 1.39 -5.58
CA ASP A 33 -17.57 2.35 -6.66
C ASP A 33 -16.61 3.56 -6.71
N GLU A 34 -15.57 3.60 -5.88
CA GLU A 34 -14.66 4.74 -5.77
C GLU A 34 -13.33 4.49 -6.50
N VAL A 35 -12.92 5.43 -7.35
CA VAL A 35 -11.58 5.44 -7.96
C VAL A 35 -10.63 6.24 -7.10
N ARG A 36 -9.56 5.60 -6.62
CA ARG A 36 -8.48 6.23 -5.82
C ARG A 36 -7.16 6.17 -6.56
N VAL A 37 -6.41 7.27 -6.53
CA VAL A 37 -5.04 7.34 -7.04
C VAL A 37 -4.12 7.60 -5.86
N LEU A 38 -3.16 6.71 -5.63
CA LEU A 38 -2.28 6.73 -4.45
C LEU A 38 -0.82 6.47 -4.83
N GLU A 39 0.09 7.10 -4.12
CA GLU A 39 1.53 6.84 -4.25
C GLU A 39 1.97 5.71 -3.30
N TYR A 40 2.74 4.76 -3.85
CA TYR A 40 3.28 3.63 -3.09
C TYR A 40 4.78 3.50 -3.26
N VAL A 41 5.43 3.04 -2.18
CA VAL A 41 6.83 2.63 -2.21
C VAL A 41 6.89 1.11 -2.36
N LEU A 42 7.40 0.64 -3.49
CA LEU A 42 7.65 -0.78 -3.71
C LEU A 42 8.83 -1.23 -2.84
N ARG A 43 8.56 -2.25 -2.02
CA ARG A 43 9.55 -2.89 -1.15
C ARG A 43 9.57 -4.38 -1.49
N HIS A 44 10.75 -4.98 -1.46
CA HIS A 44 10.85 -6.43 -1.57
C HIS A 44 10.17 -7.08 -0.33
N PRO A 45 9.53 -8.25 -0.43
CA PRO A 45 8.78 -8.84 0.68
C PRO A 45 9.60 -9.05 1.96
N ASP A 46 10.90 -9.31 1.85
CA ASP A 46 11.84 -9.41 2.99
C ASP A 46 12.04 -8.09 3.75
N GLN A 47 11.80 -6.96 3.11
CA GLN A 47 11.87 -5.61 3.69
C GLN A 47 10.54 -5.17 4.29
N TRP A 48 9.46 -5.91 4.05
CA TRP A 48 8.17 -5.62 4.64
C TRP A 48 8.11 -6.16 6.06
N GLN A 49 8.34 -5.28 7.03
CA GLN A 49 7.99 -5.56 8.41
C GLN A 49 6.60 -4.98 8.68
N PRO A 50 5.57 -5.82 8.95
CA PRO A 50 4.29 -5.28 9.39
C PRO A 50 4.54 -4.48 10.66
N LYS A 51 4.25 -3.17 10.61
CA LYS A 51 4.27 -2.34 11.83
C LYS A 51 3.24 -2.95 12.77
N ARG A 52 3.69 -3.68 13.79
CA ARG A 52 2.84 -4.05 14.92
C ARG A 52 2.30 -2.73 15.50
N LYS A 53 1.01 -2.46 15.27
CA LYS A 53 0.30 -1.43 16.03
C LYS A 53 0.47 -1.83 17.48
N LYS A 54 1.27 -1.09 18.25
CA LYS A 54 1.24 -1.23 19.70
C LYS A 54 -0.20 -0.94 20.10
N ALA A 55 -0.89 -1.92 20.65
CA ALA A 55 -2.14 -1.67 21.34
C ALA A 55 -1.79 -0.70 22.46
N THR A 56 -2.10 0.58 22.27
CA THR A 56 -2.10 1.55 23.36
C THR A 56 -3.27 1.19 24.24
N THR A 57 -3.06 0.21 25.14
CA THR A 57 -3.91 0.03 26.29
C THR A 57 -3.68 1.25 27.18
N ASN A 58 -4.55 2.24 27.06
CA ASN A 58 -4.72 3.24 28.09
C ASN A 58 -5.29 2.50 29.31
N ASN A 59 -4.43 2.09 30.25
CA ASN A 59 -4.88 1.78 31.59
C ASN A 59 -5.22 3.12 32.26
N ALA A 60 -6.52 3.32 32.49
CA ALA A 60 -7.06 4.31 33.41
C ALA A 60 -6.88 3.84 34.86
#